data_AF-A0A7U3UMT4-F1
#
_entry.id   AF-A0A7U3UMT4-F1
#
_cell.length_a   1.000
_cell.length_b   1.000
_cell.length_c   1.000
_cell.angle_alpha   90.00
_cell.angle_beta   90.00
_cell.angle_gamma   90.00
#
_symmetry.space_group_name_H-M   'P 1'
#
loop_
_entity.id
_entity.type
_entity.pdbx_description
1 polymer ?
#
loop_
_entity_poly.entity_id
_entity_poly.type
_entity_poly.pdbx_seq_one_letter_code
_entity_poly.pdbx_strand_id
1 'polypeptide(L)'
;MAERWGLIVEESKGGRYGFVRCRVLEVVTGSREDALARLEGHATTYQPRQERHPPRTRLFRSADGFLLVGSGAPGEYADDWHVLCRFSAAELLRDSEDTRREAEAERRAQEELTARERAEKRQRRRDR
;
A
#
# COMPACT_ATOMS: atom_id res chain seq x y z
N MET A 1 -7.36 -16.79 -8.40
CA MET A 1 -7.40 -15.33 -8.58
C MET A 1 -6.00 -14.83 -8.26
N ALA A 2 -5.44 -13.89 -9.02
CA ALA A 2 -4.13 -13.36 -8.66
C ALA A 2 -4.30 -12.48 -7.42
N GLU A 3 -3.66 -12.87 -6.32
CA GLU A 3 -3.74 -12.14 -5.06
C GLU A 3 -3.04 -10.80 -5.21
N ARG A 4 -3.65 -9.75 -4.66
CA ARG A 4 -3.04 -8.42 -4.58
C ARG A 4 -2.38 -8.27 -3.23
N TRP A 5 -1.16 -7.74 -3.23
CA TRP A 5 -0.34 -7.57 -2.04
C TRP A 5 0.06 -6.11 -1.90
N GLY A 6 -0.22 -5.52 -0.74
CA GLY A 6 0.33 -4.24 -0.33
C GLY A 6 1.72 -4.43 0.27
N LEU A 7 2.70 -3.72 -0.28
CA LEU A 7 4.03 -3.59 0.31
C LEU A 7 4.01 -2.40 1.25
N ILE A 8 4.20 -2.63 2.55
CA ILE A 8 3.96 -1.64 3.59
C ILE A 8 5.27 -1.32 4.30
N VAL A 9 5.48 -0.04 4.61
CA VAL A 9 6.50 0.41 5.56
C VAL A 9 5.84 1.07 6.75
N GLU A 10 6.28 0.66 7.93
CA GLU A 10 5.93 1.24 9.23
C GLU A 10 7.18 1.91 9.79
N GLU A 11 7.18 3.25 9.83
CA GLU A 11 8.24 4.05 10.40
C GLU A 11 7.87 4.45 11.84
N SER A 12 8.60 3.95 12.82
CA SER A 12 8.49 4.43 14.20
C SER A 12 9.62 5.40 14.51
N LYS A 13 9.27 6.55 15.09
CA LYS A 13 10.23 7.41 15.79
C LYS A 13 10.21 7.02 17.26
N GLY A 14 11.25 6.33 17.73
CA GLY A 14 11.33 5.86 19.10
C GLY A 14 11.48 7.03 20.08
N GLY A 15 10.42 7.32 20.83
CA GLY A 15 10.42 8.19 22.00
C GLY A 15 9.19 7.86 22.85
N ARG A 16 9.06 8.44 24.06
CA ARG A 16 8.00 8.10 25.05
C ARG A 16 6.55 8.10 24.53
N TYR A 17 6.29 8.77 23.39
CA TYR A 17 4.99 8.86 22.71
C TYR A 17 5.07 8.57 21.20
N GLY A 18 5.99 7.70 20.76
CA GLY A 18 6.21 7.43 19.33
C GLY A 18 4.94 7.00 18.59
N PHE A 19 4.57 7.72 17.52
CA PHE A 19 3.58 7.26 16.56
C PHE A 19 4.26 6.39 15.50
N VAL A 20 3.56 5.35 15.03
CA VAL A 20 3.96 4.57 13.85
C VAL A 20 3.31 5.21 12.62
N ARG A 21 4.12 5.63 11.64
CA ARG A 21 3.61 6.04 10.33
C ARG A 21 3.60 4.84 9.40
N CYS A 22 2.41 4.46 8.95
CA CYS A 22 2.24 3.41 7.95
C CYS A 22 2.07 4.03 6.56
N ARG A 23 2.75 3.45 5.56
CA ARG A 23 2.61 3.83 4.15
C ARG A 23 2.68 2.59 3.27
N VAL A 24 1.79 2.53 2.27
CA VAL A 24 1.89 1.57 1.16
C VAL A 24 2.93 2.08 0.16
N LEU A 25 3.98 1.30 -0.06
CA LEU A 25 5.05 1.56 -1.03
C LEU A 25 4.60 1.22 -2.44
N GLU A 26 3.89 0.09 -2.59
CA GLU A 26 3.44 -0.46 -3.86
C GLU A 26 2.29 -1.44 -3.61
N VAL A 27 1.41 -1.62 -4.60
CA VAL A 27 0.46 -2.73 -4.65
C VAL A 27 0.83 -3.61 -5.83
N VAL A 28 1.07 -4.88 -5.57
CA VAL A 28 1.56 -5.85 -6.57
C VAL A 28 0.55 -6.98 -6.73
N THR A 29 0.52 -7.59 -7.90
CA THR A 29 -0.33 -8.76 -8.17
C THR A 29 0.57 -9.96 -8.39
N GLY A 30 0.30 -11.08 -7.72
CA GLY A 30 1.15 -12.27 -7.79
C GLY A 30 1.09 -13.12 -6.52
N SER A 31 2.10 -13.97 -6.33
CA SER A 31 2.21 -14.75 -5.10
C SER A 31 2.81 -13.92 -3.95
N ARG A 32 2.71 -14.45 -2.73
CA ARG A 32 3.37 -13.86 -1.55
C ARG A 32 4.89 -13.76 -1.73
N GLU A 33 5.50 -14.75 -2.37
CA GLU A 33 6.95 -14.79 -2.62
C GLU A 33 7.38 -13.67 -3.57
N ASP A 34 6.61 -13.42 -4.63
CA ASP A 34 6.86 -12.29 -5.56
C ASP A 34 6.75 -10.95 -4.83
N ALA A 35 5.75 -10.81 -3.95
CA ALA A 35 5.57 -9.62 -3.14
C ALA A 35 6.74 -9.40 -2.17
N LEU A 36 7.23 -10.45 -1.51
CA LEU A 36 8.40 -10.39 -0.62
C LEU A 36 9.69 -10.05 -1.38
N ALA A 37 9.87 -10.58 -2.59
CA ALA A 37 11.02 -10.24 -3.43
C ALA A 37 11.03 -8.76 -3.83
N ARG A 38 9.86 -8.20 -4.18
CA ARG A 38 9.72 -6.76 -4.43
C ARG A 38 9.94 -5.93 -3.16
N LEU A 39 9.42 -6.40 -2.02
CA LEU A 39 9.59 -5.75 -0.73
C LEU A 39 11.07 -5.66 -0.34
N GLU A 40 11.88 -6.68 -0.64
CA GLU A 40 13.33 -6.65 -0.41
C GLU A 40 14.02 -5.54 -1.20
N GLY A 41 13.63 -5.35 -2.47
CA GLY A 41 14.12 -4.25 -3.31
C GLY A 41 13.79 -2.87 -2.73
N HIS A 42 12.58 -2.71 -2.19
CA HIS A 42 12.22 -1.49 -1.46
C HIS A 42 13.04 -1.32 -0.19
N ALA A 43 13.12 -2.34 0.66
CA ALA A 43 13.77 -2.28 1.96
C ALA A 43 15.28 -1.98 1.87
N THR A 44 15.95 -2.49 0.82
CA THR A 44 17.39 -2.27 0.58
C THR A 44 17.74 -0.86 0.12
N THR A 45 16.83 -0.19 -0.60
CA THR A 45 17.03 1.18 -1.12
C THR A 45 16.41 2.26 -0.23
N TYR A 46 15.67 1.85 0.81
CA TYR A 46 14.89 2.74 1.63
C TYR A 46 15.76 3.69 2.48
N GLN A 47 15.48 4.98 2.40
CA GLN A 47 16.12 6.03 3.20
C GLN A 47 15.08 6.68 4.14
N PRO A 48 15.18 6.43 5.46
CA PRO A 48 14.30 7.06 6.46
C PRO A 48 14.36 8.59 6.39
N ARG A 49 13.20 9.25 6.51
CA ARG A 49 13.02 10.67 6.15
C ARG A 49 13.85 11.69 6.93
N GLN A 50 14.46 11.37 8.05
CA GLN A 50 15.14 12.37 8.88
C GLN A 50 16.21 11.77 9.79
N GLU A 51 17.47 11.92 9.44
CA GLU A 51 18.54 12.14 10.44
C GLU A 51 19.59 13.11 9.87
N ARG A 52 20.01 14.08 10.70
CA ARG A 52 21.07 15.06 10.37
C ARG A 52 22.45 14.40 10.16
N HIS A 53 22.59 13.16 10.59
CA HIS A 53 23.74 12.28 10.36
C HIS A 53 23.16 10.88 10.12
N PRO A 54 23.50 10.18 9.03
CA PRO A 54 22.99 8.83 8.84
C PRO A 54 23.60 7.93 9.92
N PRO A 55 22.80 7.39 10.85
CA PRO A 55 23.31 6.39 11.77
C PRO A 55 23.65 5.16 10.94
N ARG A 56 24.62 4.36 11.39
CA ARG A 56 24.87 3.06 10.78
C ARG A 56 23.55 2.28 10.75
N THR A 57 23.01 1.96 9.59
CA THR A 57 21.79 1.14 9.46
C THR A 57 22.15 -0.34 9.30
N ARG A 58 21.24 -1.21 9.75
CA ARG A 58 21.30 -2.66 9.55
C ARG A 58 19.93 -3.14 9.10
N LEU A 59 19.89 -3.92 8.02
CA LEU A 59 18.66 -4.53 7.50
C LEU A 59 18.65 -6.02 7.85
N PHE A 60 17.55 -6.48 8.44
CA PHE A 60 17.33 -7.87 8.82
C PHE A 60 16.13 -8.43 8.07
N ARG A 61 16.16 -9.73 7.78
CA ARG A 61 15.01 -10.47 7.25
C ARG A 61 14.21 -11.07 8.40
N SER A 62 12.89 -10.98 8.37
CA SER A 62 11.95 -11.66 9.28
C SER A 62 11.13 -12.72 8.52
N ALA A 63 10.24 -13.42 9.22
CA ALA A 63 9.35 -14.42 8.59
C ALA A 63 8.30 -13.77 7.64
N ASP A 64 7.98 -12.50 7.86
CA ASP A 64 6.91 -11.75 7.22
C ASP A 64 7.39 -10.50 6.45
N GLY A 65 8.70 -10.24 6.42
CA GLY A 65 9.27 -9.10 5.71
C GLY A 65 10.68 -8.75 6.18
N PHE A 66 10.89 -7.46 6.48
CA PHE A 66 12.22 -6.93 6.79
C PHE A 66 12.18 -5.89 7.91
N LEU A 67 13.29 -5.74 8.62
CA LEU A 67 13.46 -4.78 9.69
C LEU A 67 14.74 -3.96 9.45
N LEU A 68 14.58 -2.65 9.26
CA LEU A 68 15.69 -1.71 9.19
C LEU A 68 15.85 -1.03 10.55
N VAL A 69 17.05 -1.14 11.11
CA VAL A 69 17.39 -0.57 12.42
C VAL A 69 18.56 0.41 12.23
N GLY A 70 18.35 1.68 12.59
CA GLY A 70 19.41 2.68 12.74
C GLY A 70 20.16 2.46 14.06
N SER A 71 21.50 2.51 14.02
CA SER A 71 22.36 2.33 15.19
C SER A 71 22.54 3.65 15.94
N GLY A 72 21.83 3.80 17.08
CA GLY A 72 22.27 4.54 18.27
C GLY A 72 22.77 3.51 19.31
N ALA A 73 23.79 3.85 20.09
CA ALA A 73 24.67 2.95 20.85
C ALA A 73 24.02 1.82 21.70
N PRO A 74 24.74 0.72 21.99
CA PRO A 74 24.37 -0.23 23.05
C PRO A 74 24.59 0.45 24.41
N GLY A 75 23.52 1.03 24.95
CA GLY A 75 23.51 1.62 26.28
C GLY A 75 22.05 1.90 26.61
N GLU A 76 21.61 1.48 27.79
CA GLU A 76 20.22 1.29 28.23
C GLU A 76 19.28 2.51 28.13
N TYR A 77 19.76 3.65 27.62
CA TYR A 77 18.97 4.84 27.32
C TYR A 77 19.63 5.57 26.16
N ALA A 78 19.63 4.97 24.97
CA ALA A 78 19.93 5.77 23.79
C ALA A 78 18.75 6.73 23.58
N ASP A 79 19.09 8.01 23.47
CA ASP A 79 18.21 9.17 23.35
C ASP A 79 17.02 8.92 22.42
N ASP A 80 15.90 9.64 22.60
CA ASP A 80 14.57 9.61 21.91
C ASP A 80 14.56 9.61 20.35
N TRP A 81 15.55 9.02 19.70
CA TRP A 81 15.85 9.05 18.27
C TRP A 81 16.48 7.72 17.83
N HIS A 82 15.67 6.66 17.86
CA HIS A 82 15.93 5.48 17.06
C HIS A 82 15.04 5.45 15.83
N VAL A 83 15.66 5.25 14.67
CA VAL A 83 14.96 4.90 13.44
C VAL A 83 14.77 3.39 13.39
N LEU A 84 13.51 2.98 13.41
CA LEU A 84 13.08 1.61 13.20
C LEU A 84 12.02 1.62 12.09
N CYS A 85 12.30 0.90 11.01
CA CYS A 85 11.35 0.70 9.92
C CYS A 85 11.05 -0.79 9.77
N ARG A 86 9.77 -1.14 9.88
CA ARG A 86 9.27 -2.49 9.62
C ARG A 86 8.64 -2.52 8.24
N PHE A 87 9.07 -3.48 7.43
CA PHE A 87 8.57 -3.72 6.10
C PHE A 87 7.77 -5.01 6.12
N SER A 88 6.55 -4.99 5.59
CA SER A 88 5.67 -6.16 5.52
C SER A 88 4.96 -6.25 4.17
N ALA A 89 4.66 -7.48 3.78
CA ALA A 89 3.75 -7.76 2.67
C ALA A 89 2.42 -8.24 3.24
N ALA A 90 1.32 -7.59 2.88
CA ALA A 90 -0.03 -7.92 3.34
C ALA A 90 -0.97 -8.12 2.17
N GLU A 91 -1.84 -9.13 2.25
CA GLU A 91 -2.87 -9.36 1.24
C GLU A 91 -3.89 -8.20 1.27
N LEU A 92 -4.20 -7.66 0.08
CA LEU A 92 -5.19 -6.62 -0.11
C LEU A 92 -6.57 -7.24 -0.30
N LEU A 93 -7.36 -7.24 0.78
CA LEU A 93 -8.71 -7.80 0.78
C LEU A 93 -9.76 -6.89 0.11
N ARG A 94 -9.57 -5.57 0.19
CA ARG A 94 -10.52 -4.59 -0.36
C ARG A 94 -9.83 -3.27 -0.69
N ASP A 95 -10.11 -2.75 -1.88
CA ASP A 95 -9.79 -1.37 -2.27
C ASP A 95 -11.10 -0.59 -2.50
N SER A 96 -11.26 0.57 -1.84
CA SER A 96 -12.43 1.42 -2.03
C SER A 96 -12.55 1.98 -3.45
N GLU A 97 -11.42 2.13 -4.14
CA GLU A 97 -11.39 2.60 -5.52
C GLU A 97 -12.01 1.59 -6.50
N ASP A 98 -11.83 0.29 -6.26
CA ASP A 98 -12.49 -0.74 -7.05
C ASP A 98 -14.00 -0.67 -6.89
N THR A 99 -14.47 -0.57 -5.63
CA THR A 99 -15.90 -0.41 -5.33
C THR A 99 -16.49 0.81 -6.03
N ARG A 100 -15.75 1.92 -6.07
CA ARG A 100 -16.20 3.14 -6.76
C ARG A 100 -16.29 2.93 -8.27
N ARG A 101 -15.29 2.30 -8.88
CA ARG A 101 -15.25 2.04 -10.33
C ARG A 101 -16.37 1.11 -10.78
N GLU A 102 -16.66 0.07 -9.99
CA GLU A 102 -17.78 -0.85 -10.24
C GLU A 102 -19.11 -0.08 -10.24
N ALA A 103 -19.37 0.73 -9.21
CA ALA A 103 -20.59 1.53 -9.12
C ALA A 103 -20.72 2.54 -10.29
N GLU A 104 -19.61 3.15 -10.73
CA GLU A 104 -19.61 4.04 -11.89
C GLU A 104 -19.89 3.28 -13.21
N ALA A 105 -19.35 2.08 -13.37
CA ALA A 105 -19.59 1.25 -14.55
C ALA A 105 -21.05 0.80 -14.63
N GLU A 106 -21.64 0.39 -13.50
CA GLU A 106 -23.07 0.03 -13.41
C GLU A 106 -23.97 1.21 -13.77
N ARG A 107 -23.67 2.40 -13.24
CA ARG A 107 -24.40 3.62 -13.59
C ARG A 107 -24.34 3.93 -15.08
N ARG A 108 -23.16 3.85 -15.69
CA ARG A 108 -23.00 4.07 -17.14
C ARG A 108 -23.78 3.06 -17.96
N ALA A 109 -23.72 1.77 -17.59
CA ALA A 109 -24.48 0.72 -18.26
C ALA A 109 -26.00 0.96 -18.16
N GLN A 110 -26.48 1.40 -17.00
CA GLN A 110 -27.88 1.71 -16.77
C GLN A 110 -28.35 2.94 -17.58
N GLU A 111 -27.52 3.97 -17.65
CA GLU A 111 -27.76 5.16 -18.47
C GLU A 111 -27.83 4.80 -19.97
N GLU A 112 -26.93 3.94 -20.47
CA GLU A 112 -26.95 3.44 -21.85
C GLU A 112 -28.19 2.60 -22.17
N LEU A 113 -28.58 1.68 -21.28
CA LEU A 113 -29.81 0.90 -21.39
C LEU A 113 -31.04 1.81 -21.49
N THR A 114 -31.14 2.77 -20.57
CA THR A 114 -32.24 3.73 -20.53
C THR A 114 -32.27 4.59 -21.80
N ALA A 115 -31.11 5.00 -22.32
CA ALA A 115 -31.00 5.76 -23.56
C ALA A 115 -31.44 4.93 -24.78
N ARG A 116 -31.04 3.66 -24.87
CA ARG A 116 -31.45 2.72 -25.92
C ARG A 116 -32.97 2.53 -25.92
N GLU A 117 -33.57 2.28 -24.76
CA GLU A 117 -35.03 2.13 -24.63
C GLU A 117 -35.77 3.40 -25.05
N ARG A 118 -35.27 4.59 -24.67
CA ARG A 118 -35.86 5.87 -25.08
C ARG A 118 -35.74 6.09 -26.57
N ALA A 119 -34.62 5.73 -27.18
CA ALA A 119 -34.42 5.82 -28.63
C ALA A 119 -35.35 4.88 -29.38
N GLU A 120 -35.49 3.63 -28.93
CA GLU A 120 -36.41 2.66 -29.52
C GLU A 120 -37.88 3.11 -29.43
N LYS A 121 -38.30 3.62 -28.27
CA LYS A 121 -39.65 4.19 -28.10
C LYS A 121 -39.89 5.39 -29.03
N ARG A 122 -38.88 6.24 -29.26
CA ARG A 122 -38.97 7.36 -30.21
C ARG A 122 -39.10 6.87 -31.65
N GLN A 123 -38.32 5.85 -32.02
CA GLN A 123 -38.38 5.26 -33.36
C GLN A 123 -39.75 4.65 -33.63
N ARG A 124 -40.28 3.83 -32.71
CA ARG A 124 -41.62 3.24 -32.81
C ARG A 124 -42.75 4.28 -32.93
N ARG A 125 -42.59 5.46 -32.32
CA ARG A 125 -43.55 6.57 -32.46
C ARG A 125 -43.48 7.27 -33.80
N ARG A 126 -42.31 7.26 -34.46
CA ARG A 126 -42.10 7.89 -35.77
C ARG A 126 -42.60 7.00 -36.91
N ASP A 127 -42.57 5.68 -36.71
CA ASP A 127 -42.97 4.70 -37.72
C ASP A 127 -44.49 4.38 -37.70
N ARG A 128 -45.27 5.09 -36.87
CA ARG A 128 -46.73 4.96 -36.72
C ARG A 128 -47.43 6.22 -37.23
#